data_AF-A1WU52-F1
#
_entry.id   AF-A1WU52-F1
#
_cell.length_a   1.000
_cell.length_b   1.000
_cell.length_c   1.000
_cell.angle_alpha   90.00
_cell.angle_beta   90.00
_cell.angle_gamma   90.00
#
_symmetry.space_group_name_H-M   'P 1'
#
loop_
_entity.id
_entity.type
_entity.pdbx_description
1 polymer ?
#
loop_
_entity_poly.entity_id
_entity_poly.type
_entity_poly.pdbx_seq_one_letter_code
_entity_poly.pdbx_strand_id
1 'polypeptide(L)' 'MDLALGRLARRYGVTKRAMVERLIVEADEAELRRMDPDAPEWAAYFGSQHD' A
#
# COMPACT_ATOMS: atom_id res chain seq x y z
N MET A 1 11.01 13.11 -7.07
CA MET A 1 9.82 12.22 -6.92
C MET A 1 8.59 12.73 -7.66
N ASP A 2 8.36 14.05 -7.67
CA ASP A 2 7.09 14.63 -8.13
C ASP A 2 6.76 14.42 -9.63
N LEU A 3 7.79 14.29 -10.49
CA LEU A 3 7.61 13.99 -11.92
C LEU A 3 7.12 12.56 -12.20
N ALA A 4 7.59 11.57 -11.45
CA ALA A 4 7.19 10.17 -11.66
C ALA A 4 5.75 9.95 -11.19
N LEU A 5 5.42 10.42 -9.98
CA LEU A 5 4.07 10.36 -9.43
C LEU A 5 3.08 11.15 -10.29
N GLY A 6 3.47 12.33 -10.78
CA GLY A 6 2.65 13.14 -11.68
C GLY A 6 2.35 12.42 -13.01
N ARG A 7 3.32 11.73 -13.61
CA ARG A 7 3.09 10.92 -14.82
C ARG A 7 2.12 9.78 -14.56
N LEU A 8 2.26 9.10 -13.42
CA LEU A 8 1.40 7.98 -13.06
C LEU A 8 -0.03 8.47 -12.80
N ALA A 9 -0.21 9.51 -12.00
CA ALA A 9 -1.50 10.14 -11.75
C ALA A 9 -2.22 10.54 -13.06
N ARG A 10 -1.49 11.15 -14.01
CA ARG A 10 -2.04 11.49 -15.34
C ARG A 10 -2.43 10.26 -16.16
N ARG A 11 -1.60 9.22 -16.16
CA ARG A 11 -1.89 7.96 -16.88
C ARG A 11 -3.18 7.31 -16.41
N TYR A 12 -3.46 7.37 -15.11
CA TYR A 12 -4.64 6.76 -14.51
C TYR A 12 -5.82 7.73 -14.37
N GLY A 13 -5.68 9.00 -14.77
CA GLY A 13 -6.74 10.01 -14.68
C GLY A 13 -7.12 10.39 -13.24
N VAL A 14 -6.19 10.24 -12.28
CA VAL A 14 -6.43 10.49 -10.85
C VAL A 14 -5.55 11.63 -10.33
N THR A 15 -5.84 12.10 -9.11
CA THR A 15 -4.96 13.06 -8.42
C THR A 15 -3.67 12.39 -7.95
N LYS A 16 -2.61 13.19 -7.70
CA LYS A 16 -1.38 12.66 -7.09
C LYS A 16 -1.64 11.97 -5.74
N ARG A 17 -2.54 12.54 -4.92
CA ARG A 17 -2.95 11.92 -3.63
C ARG A 17 -3.59 10.55 -3.83
N ALA A 18 -4.59 10.46 -4.71
CA ALA A 18 -5.26 9.19 -5.02
C ALA A 18 -4.30 8.15 -5.61
N MET A 19 -3.29 8.59 -6.36
CA MET A 19 -2.25 7.70 -6.86
C MET A 19 -1.35 7.17 -5.73
N VAL A 20 -0.99 8.00 -4.75
CA VAL A 20 -0.25 7.55 -3.56
C VAL A 20 -1.07 6.54 -2.76
N GLU A 21 -2.33 6.84 -2.48
CA GLU A 21 -3.25 5.94 -1.76
C GLU A 21 -3.31 4.57 -2.45
N ARG A 22 -3.48 4.56 -3.77
CA ARG A 22 -3.48 3.32 -4.56
C ARG A 22 -2.16 2.55 -4.49
N LEU A 23 -1.02 3.23 -4.58
CA LEU A 23 0.30 2.58 -4.48
C LEU A 23 0.53 1.97 -3.09
N ILE A 24 0.05 2.63 -2.04
CA ILE A 24 0.12 2.13 -0.66
C ILE A 24 -0.67 0.83 -0.55
N VAL A 25 -1.92 0.82 -1.02
CA VAL A 25 -2.77 -0.39 -1.00
C VAL A 25 -2.13 -1.53 -1.81
N GLU A 26 -1.64 -1.24 -3.01
CA GLU A 26 -1.01 -2.26 -3.85
C GLU A 26 0.26 -2.85 -3.23
N ALA A 27 1.06 -2.02 -2.55
CA ALA A 27 2.25 -2.47 -1.82
C ALA A 27 1.88 -3.30 -0.59
N ASP A 28 0.88 -2.85 0.17
CA ASP A 28 0.36 -3.54 1.35
C ASP A 28 -0.17 -4.93 0.98
N GLU A 29 -1.03 -5.03 -0.04
CA GLU A 29 -1.53 -6.31 -0.56
C GLU A 29 -0.41 -7.24 -1.08
N ALA A 30 0.67 -6.67 -1.63
CA ALA A 30 1.81 -7.46 -2.09
C ALA A 30 2.60 -8.05 -0.91
N GLU A 31 2.78 -7.30 0.18
CA GLU A 31 3.42 -7.78 1.40
C GLU A 31 2.54 -8.78 2.14
N LEU A 32 1.23 -8.51 2.29
CA LEU A 32 0.28 -9.43 2.91
C LEU A 32 0.22 -10.79 2.20
N ARG A 33 0.31 -10.83 0.86
CA ARG A 33 0.34 -12.08 0.10
C ARG A 33 1.59 -12.93 0.33
N ARG A 34 2.69 -12.31 0.79
CA ARG A 34 3.96 -13.01 1.08
C ARG A 34 4.08 -13.42 2.54
N MET A 35 3.25 -12.86 3.41
CA MET A 35 3.25 -13.14 4.83
C MET A 35 2.49 -14.44 5.10
N ASP A 36 3.11 -15.32 5.89
CA ASP A 36 2.42 -16.49 6.42
C ASP A 36 1.47 -16.04 7.53
N PRO A 37 0.15 -16.31 7.44
CA PRO A 37 -0.83 -15.93 8.45
C PRO A 37 -0.56 -16.50 9.85
N ASP A 38 0.19 -17.60 9.94
CA ASP A 38 0.56 -18.24 11.20
C ASP A 38 1.90 -17.74 11.76
N ALA A 39 2.60 -16.87 11.02
CA ALA A 39 3.88 -16.32 11.45
C ALA A 39 3.70 -15.23 12.52
N PRO A 40 4.62 -15.11 13.50
CA PRO A 40 4.58 -14.06 14.52
C PRO A 40 4.50 -12.63 13.96
N GLU A 41 5.08 -12.40 12.79
CA GLU A 41 5.06 -11.14 12.05
C GLU A 41 3.65 -10.72 11.63
N TRP A 42 2.75 -11.68 11.38
CA TRP A 42 1.34 -11.43 11.08
C TRP A 42 0.63 -10.80 12.28
N ALA A 43 0.82 -11.38 13.46
CA ALA A 43 0.27 -10.82 14.69
C ALA A 43 0.85 -9.43 15.02
N ALA A 44 2.12 -9.16 14.69
CA ALA A 44 2.73 -7.84 14.86
C ALA A 44 2.18 -6.80 13.86
N TYR A 45 1.91 -7.20 12.62
CA TYR A 45 1.37 -6.33 11.57
C TYR A 45 -0.10 -5.93 11.83
N PHE A 46 -0.90 -6.86 12.34
CA PHE A 46 -2.33 -6.63 12.61
C PHE A 46 -2.65 -6.26 14.07
N GLY A 47 -1.78 -6.58 15.02
CA GLY A 47 -2.02 -6.46 16.46
C GLY A 47 -2.06 -5.04 17.02
N SER A 48 -1.73 -4.02 16.23
CA SER A 48 -1.83 -2.61 16.61
C SER A 48 -3.14 -1.93 16.16
N GLN A 49 -4.11 -2.67 15.61
CA GLN A 49 -5.46 -2.17 15.27
C GLN A 49 -6.52 -2.50 16.34
N HIS A 50 -6.15 -2.47 17.62
CA HIS A 50 -7.12 -2.55 18.73
C HIS A 50 -7.42 -1.12 19.22
N ASP A 51 -8.61 -0.63 18.88
CA ASP A 51 -9.35 0.57 19.34
C ASP A 51 -8.57 1.89 19.62
#